data_AF-A0A925I2R9-F1
#
_entry.id   AF-A0A925I2R9-F1
#
_cell.length_a   1.000
_cell.length_b   1.000
_cell.length_c   1.000
_cell.angle_alpha   90.00
_cell.angle_beta   90.00
_cell.angle_gamma   90.00
#
_symmetry.space_group_name_H-M   'P 1'
#
loop_
_entity.id
_entity.type
_entity.pdbx_description
1 polymer ?
#
loop_
_entity_poly.entity_id
_entity_poly.type
_entity_poly.pdbx_seq_one_letter_code
_entity_poly.pdbx_strand_id
1 'polypeptide(L)' 'MKTSDAVWRTLLALRAEAPLVHNITNFVAMDLAANVLLAVGASPIMAHAREEVADMVAIAGALTINIGTLEPAWVEAMHL' A
#
# COMPACT_ATOMS: atom_id res chain seq x y z
N MET A 1 12.70 -11.85 -24.46
CA MET A 1 12.91 -12.00 -23.00
C MET A 1 11.82 -12.91 -22.46
N LYS A 2 12.14 -13.97 -21.72
CA LYS A 2 11.10 -14.84 -21.16
C LYS A 2 10.37 -14.08 -20.04
N THR A 3 9.05 -14.15 -20.00
CA THR A 3 8.22 -13.44 -19.01
C THR A 3 8.63 -13.73 -17.57
N SER A 4 9.11 -14.96 -17.30
CA SER A 4 9.66 -15.38 -16.00
C SER A 4 10.83 -14.51 -15.52
N ASP A 5 11.74 -14.14 -16.42
CA ASP A 5 12.95 -13.39 -16.08
C ASP A 5 12.62 -11.93 -15.75
N ALA A 6 11.57 -11.39 -16.38
CA ALA A 6 11.05 -10.06 -16.07
C ALA A 6 10.47 -10.02 -14.65
N VAL A 7 9.57 -10.96 -14.34
CA VAL A 7 8.91 -11.07 -13.03
C VAL A 7 9.93 -11.24 -11.91
N TRP A 8 10.91 -12.13 -12.10
CA TRP A 8 11.94 -12.36 -11.10
C TRP A 8 12.77 -11.11 -10.80
N ARG A 9 13.18 -10.36 -11.84
CA ARG A 9 13.92 -9.11 -11.63
C ARG A 9 13.10 -8.05 -10.93
N THR A 10 11.81 -7.91 -11.25
CA THR A 10 10.92 -6.97 -10.55
C THR A 10 10.80 -7.33 -9.07
N LEU A 11 10.62 -8.62 -8.74
CA LEU A 11 10.54 -9.06 -7.36
C LEU A 11 11.83 -8.80 -6.58
N LEU A 12 12.99 -9.03 -7.19
CA LEU A 12 14.29 -8.72 -6.56
C LEU A 12 14.47 -7.22 -6.33
N ALA A 13 14.08 -6.37 -7.29
CA ALA A 13 14.14 -4.92 -7.13
C ALA A 13 13.23 -4.43 -5.99
N LEU A 14 11.99 -4.91 -5.95
CA LEU A 14 11.04 -4.59 -4.87
C LEU A 14 11.58 -4.97 -3.49
N ARG A 15 12.18 -6.16 -3.36
CA ARG A 15 12.79 -6.62 -2.10
C ARG A 15 14.02 -5.82 -1.69
N ALA A 16 14.78 -5.31 -2.65
CA ALA A 16 15.95 -4.48 -2.38
C ALA A 16 15.56 -3.06 -1.93
N GLU A 17 14.50 -2.50 -2.50
CA GLU A 17 13.97 -1.19 -2.14
C GLU A 17 13.13 -1.21 -0.86
N ALA A 18 12.42 -2.33 -0.61
CA ALA A 18 11.48 -2.52 0.50
C ALA A 18 10.50 -1.35 0.68
N PRO A 19 9.78 -0.94 -0.38
CA PRO A 19 9.06 0.33 -0.41
C PRO A 19 7.99 0.41 0.68
N LEU A 20 7.82 1.59 1.26
CA LEU A 20 6.67 1.90 2.10
C LEU A 20 5.42 2.03 1.22
N VAL A 21 4.46 1.14 1.41
CA VAL A 21 3.19 1.13 0.70
C VAL A 21 2.08 1.54 1.66
N HIS A 22 1.53 2.72 1.41
CA HIS A 22 0.40 3.25 2.14
C HIS A 22 -0.89 2.67 1.58
N ASN A 23 -1.69 2.04 2.45
CA ASN A 23 -2.95 1.41 2.09
C ASN A 23 -4.10 2.12 2.77
N ILE A 24 -4.97 2.75 1.96
CA ILE A 24 -6.31 3.14 2.40
C ILE A 24 -7.25 2.04 1.89
N THR A 25 -7.47 1.02 2.73
CA THR A 25 -8.21 -0.19 2.38
C THR A 25 -9.25 -0.54 3.42
N ASN A 26 -10.31 -1.23 2.99
CA ASN A 26 -11.35 -1.72 3.88
C ASN A 26 -10.85 -2.71 4.94
N PHE A 27 -11.61 -2.81 6.03
CA PHE A 27 -11.33 -3.71 7.16
C PHE A 27 -11.28 -5.20 6.77
N VAL A 28 -12.04 -5.63 5.77
CA VAL A 28 -12.08 -7.04 5.33
C VAL A 28 -10.75 -7.48 4.71
N ALA A 29 -10.10 -6.58 3.98
CA ALA A 29 -8.86 -6.85 3.26
C ALA A 29 -7.60 -6.32 3.95
N MET A 30 -7.73 -5.57 5.05
CA MET A 30 -6.62 -4.86 5.70
C MET A 30 -5.45 -5.78 6.06
N ASP A 31 -5.72 -6.85 6.81
CA ASP A 31 -4.70 -7.81 7.22
C ASP A 31 -4.12 -8.59 6.05
N LEU A 32 -4.94 -8.93 5.05
CA LEU A 32 -4.49 -9.64 3.87
C LEU A 32 -3.53 -8.76 3.05
N ALA A 33 -3.88 -7.50 2.83
CA ALA A 33 -3.04 -6.54 2.12
C ALA A 33 -1.70 -6.35 2.84
N ALA A 34 -1.72 -6.20 4.18
CA ALA A 34 -0.51 -6.12 4.99
C ALA A 34 0.41 -7.34 4.77
N ASN A 35 -0.15 -8.54 4.94
CA ASN A 35 0.62 -9.78 4.87
C ASN A 35 1.14 -10.07 3.45
N VAL A 36 0.38 -9.73 2.41
CA VAL A 36 0.86 -9.87 1.02
C VAL A 36 2.05 -8.95 0.77
N LEU A 37 1.97 -7.69 1.20
CA LEU A 37 3.07 -6.73 1.07
C LEU A 37 4.32 -7.20 1.82
N LEU A 38 4.17 -7.66 3.06
CA LEU A 38 5.26 -8.24 3.85
C LEU A 38 5.86 -9.46 3.16
N ALA A 39 5.04 -10.36 2.62
CA ALA A 39 5.50 -11.58 1.97
C ALA A 39 6.31 -11.31 0.68
N VAL A 40 5.97 -10.25 -0.06
CA VAL A 40 6.75 -9.85 -1.24
C VAL A 40 8.00 -9.03 -0.89
N GLY A 41 8.09 -8.52 0.34
CA GLY A 41 9.25 -7.77 0.86
C GLY A 41 9.07 -6.25 0.89
N ALA A 42 7.83 -5.75 0.80
CA ALA A 42 7.49 -4.35 0.99
C ALA A 42 7.12 -4.06 2.46
N SER A 43 6.99 -2.78 2.80
CA SER A 43 6.62 -2.30 4.13
C SER A 43 5.21 -1.70 4.10
N PRO A 44 4.17 -2.35 4.66
CA PRO A 44 2.82 -1.81 4.65
C PRO A 44 2.60 -0.77 5.75
N ILE A 45 1.76 0.24 5.47
CA ILE A 45 1.16 1.14 6.47
C ILE A 45 -0.32 1.40 6.17
N MET A 46 -1.13 1.52 7.23
CA MET A 46 -2.59 1.67 7.17
C MET A 46 -3.04 2.94 7.88
N ALA A 47 -2.54 4.09 7.42
CA ALA A 47 -2.95 5.39 7.93
C ALA A 47 -4.11 5.93 7.11
N HIS A 48 -5.18 6.39 7.75
CA HIS A 48 -6.33 6.96 7.03
C HIS A 48 -7.01 8.07 7.83
N ALA A 49 -6.44 8.44 8.98
CA ALA A 49 -6.87 9.58 9.75
C ALA A 49 -6.46 10.87 9.03
N ARG A 50 -7.35 11.86 9.04
CA ARG A 50 -7.18 13.14 8.33
C ARG A 50 -5.93 13.89 8.79
N GLU A 51 -5.54 13.67 10.04
CA GLU A 51 -4.42 14.30 10.73
C GLU A 51 -3.06 13.80 10.25
N GLU A 52 -2.97 12.59 9.70
CA GLU A 52 -1.70 11.95 9.32
C GLU A 52 -1.64 11.54 7.83
N VAL A 53 -2.79 11.45 7.14
CA VAL A 53 -2.86 10.90 5.78
C VAL A 53 -1.95 11.62 4.79
N ALA A 54 -1.91 12.96 4.84
CA ALA A 54 -1.09 13.76 3.93
C ALA A 54 0.41 13.55 4.18
N ASP A 55 0.82 13.48 5.45
CA ASP A 55 2.21 13.20 5.83
C ASP A 55 2.62 11.79 5.41
N MET A 56 1.73 10.81 5.54
CA MET A 56 1.99 9.42 5.14
C MET A 56 2.08 9.28 3.62
N VAL A 57 1.21 9.95 2.86
CA VAL A 57 1.29 10.00 1.39
C VAL A 57 2.61 10.63 0.94
N ALA A 58 3.08 11.68 1.62
CA ALA A 58 4.31 12.38 1.26
C ALA A 58 5.58 11.52 1.39
N ILE A 59 5.57 10.51 2.27
CA ILE A 59 6.71 9.61 2.49
C ILE A 59 6.56 8.23 1.81
N ALA A 60 5.35 7.88 1.37
CA ALA A 60 5.09 6.57 0.78
C ALA A 60 5.69 6.45 -0.63
N GLY A 61 6.28 5.30 -0.94
CA GLY A 61 6.71 4.97 -2.30
C GLY A 61 5.53 4.61 -3.22
N ALA A 62 4.41 4.20 -2.63
CA ALA A 62 3.15 3.94 -3.34
C ALA A 62 1.94 4.12 -2.42
N LEU A 63 0.80 4.50 -3.01
CA LEU A 63 -0.51 4.56 -2.36
C LEU A 63 -1.45 3.55 -3.02
N THR A 64 -2.14 2.74 -2.23
CA THR A 64 -3.24 1.89 -2.68
C THR A 64 -4.55 2.37 -2.08
N ILE A 65 -5.60 2.40 -2.92
CA ILE A 65 -6.95 2.79 -2.52
C ILE A 65 -7.90 1.65 -2.87
N ASN A 66 -8.53 1.06 -1.86
CA ASN A 66 -9.56 0.03 -2.03
C ASN A 66 -10.88 0.54 -1.48
N ILE A 67 -11.82 0.82 -2.40
CA ILE A 67 -13.09 1.45 -2.10
C ILE A 67 -14.22 0.48 -1.68
N GLY A 68 -13.91 -0.79 -1.44
CA GLY A 68 -14.91 -1.86 -1.31
C GLY A 68 -15.94 -1.66 -0.18
N THR A 69 -15.52 -1.16 0.99
CA THR A 69 -16.42 -0.84 2.11
C THR A 69 -15.90 0.39 2.87
N LEU A 70 -15.82 1.53 2.18
CA LEU A 70 -15.34 2.78 2.79
C LEU A 70 -16.35 3.39 3.76
N GLU A 71 -15.82 4.14 4.72
CA GLU A 71 -16.58 5.06 5.56
C GLU A 71 -16.39 6.51 5.07
N PRO A 72 -17.37 7.41 5.30
CA PRO A 72 -17.27 8.81 4.89
C PRO A 72 -15.98 9.51 5.36
N ALA A 73 -15.55 9.24 6.60
CA ALA A 73 -14.32 9.84 7.14
C ALA A 73 -13.06 9.47 6.33
N TRP A 74 -13.02 8.28 5.73
CA TRP A 74 -11.91 7.84 4.90
C TRP A 74 -11.95 8.52 3.54
N VAL A 75 -13.15 8.72 2.98
CA VAL A 75 -13.33 9.49 1.74
C VAL A 75 -12.89 10.93 1.94
N GLU A 76 -13.22 11.56 3.08
CA GLU A 76 -12.73 12.89 3.43
C GLU A 76 -11.19 12.93 3.48
N ALA A 77 -10.56 11.93 4.09
CA ALA A 77 -9.10 11.83 4.15
C ALA A 77 -8.45 11.65 2.77
N MET A 78 -9.09 10.95 1.83
CA MET A 78 -8.60 10.76 0.46
C MET A 78 -8.59 12.05 -0.39
N HIS A 79 -9.29 13.09 0.05
CA HIS A 79 -9.34 14.38 -0.64
C HIS A 79 -8.28 15.39 -0.14
N LEU A 80 -7.44 14.99 0.82
CA LEU A 80 -6.32 15.77 1.36
C LEU A 80 -5.02 15.44 0.62
#